data_AF-A0A2M7AZM0-F1
#
_entry.id   AF-A0A2M7AZM0-F1
#
_cell.length_a   1.000
_cell.length_b   1.000
_cell.length_c   1.000
_cell.angle_alpha   90.00
_cell.angle_beta   90.00
_cell.angle_gamma   90.00
#
_symmetry.space_group_name_H-M   'P 1'
#
loop_
_entity.id
_entity.type
_entity.pdbx_description
1 polymer ?
#
loop_
_entity_poly.entity_id
_entity_poly.type
_entity_poly.pdbx_seq_one_letter_code
_entity_poly.pdbx_strand_id
1 'polypeptide(L)'
;MTRKNCRWIIIYFLAVLSDISSLFPEVVRKITQNGNIKEIFFYSDGKEIAKETIDEKGNIQRSGVIPDGIIRQYDGNGQLFLETNYTKGSQEGIVRLYYETGKVMQEANYKNGKLDGKTRDYYESGKLKDEINYKDGKLGGTSKMYYESGELFYKVNYKNNELNGTYKTYYENRKLKEKSDYKNGKLDGVCREYYESGQIMCKDTYKNGERIKSKKYNTKGELISNQGD
;
A
#
# COMPACT_ATOMS: atom_id res chain seq x y z
N MET A 1 -36.49 65.02 -11.00
CA MET A 1 -35.48 64.10 -10.41
C MET A 1 -35.93 62.68 -10.73
N THR A 2 -35.56 62.11 -11.88
CA THR A 2 -34.27 61.50 -12.29
C THR A 2 -34.30 59.97 -12.18
N ARG A 3 -34.27 59.36 -13.39
CA ARG A 3 -33.81 58.00 -13.74
C ARG A 3 -34.74 56.83 -13.40
N LYS A 4 -34.87 55.79 -14.21
CA LYS A 4 -34.63 55.48 -15.65
C LYS A 4 -35.06 54.00 -15.80
N ASN A 5 -35.48 53.64 -17.00
CA ASN A 5 -35.70 52.27 -17.50
C ASN A 5 -34.51 51.32 -17.27
N CYS A 6 -34.82 50.01 -17.17
CA CYS A 6 -34.18 48.86 -17.87
C CYS A 6 -34.86 47.58 -17.36
N ARG A 7 -35.84 46.96 -18.03
CA ARG A 7 -35.75 46.03 -19.18
C ARG A 7 -34.52 45.11 -19.18
N TRP A 8 -34.82 43.80 -19.09
CA TRP A 8 -34.10 42.62 -19.61
C TRP A 8 -32.79 42.25 -18.93
N ILE A 9 -32.81 41.12 -18.19
CA ILE A 9 -32.07 39.87 -18.45
C ILE A 9 -32.41 38.94 -17.27
N ILE A 10 -33.53 38.24 -17.39
CA ILE A 10 -33.69 36.93 -16.75
C ILE A 10 -33.44 35.97 -17.88
N ILE A 11 -32.20 35.51 -18.07
CA ILE A 11 -31.78 34.38 -18.92
C ILE A 11 -30.26 34.22 -18.72
N TYR A 12 -29.81 32.97 -18.54
CA TYR A 12 -28.44 32.48 -18.32
C TYR A 12 -27.81 32.64 -16.94
N PHE A 13 -28.12 31.76 -15.98
CA PHE A 13 -27.10 31.32 -15.00
C PHE A 13 -27.32 29.90 -14.44
N LEU A 14 -28.06 29.04 -15.14
CA LEU A 14 -28.47 27.72 -14.62
C LEU A 14 -28.21 26.53 -15.56
N ALA A 15 -27.34 26.67 -16.57
CA ALA A 15 -27.06 25.59 -17.54
C ALA A 15 -25.58 25.49 -17.97
N VAL A 16 -24.63 25.51 -17.03
CA VAL A 16 -23.20 25.21 -17.34
C VAL A 16 -22.57 24.18 -16.39
N LEU A 17 -23.31 23.69 -15.38
CA LEU A 17 -22.75 22.72 -14.41
C LEU A 17 -23.03 21.26 -14.76
N SER A 18 -23.84 20.96 -15.78
CA SER A 18 -24.22 19.58 -16.09
C SER A 18 -23.21 18.80 -16.92
N ASP A 19 -22.11 19.40 -17.37
CA ASP A 19 -21.13 18.65 -18.17
C ASP A 19 -19.70 19.19 -18.10
N ILE A 20 -19.20 19.50 -16.90
CA ILE A 20 -17.75 19.77 -16.73
C ILE A 20 -16.94 18.50 -17.05
N SER A 21 -17.54 17.30 -16.97
CA SER A 21 -16.95 16.05 -17.47
C SER A 21 -16.60 16.09 -18.96
N SER A 22 -17.35 16.85 -19.77
CA SER A 22 -17.05 17.03 -21.20
C SER A 22 -15.85 17.95 -21.48
N LEU A 23 -15.38 18.70 -20.47
CA LEU A 23 -14.30 19.69 -20.64
C LEU A 23 -12.89 19.11 -20.45
N PHE A 24 -12.77 17.96 -19.78
CA PHE A 24 -11.50 17.26 -19.63
C PHE A 24 -11.71 15.79 -19.99
N PRO A 25 -11.22 15.34 -21.15
CA PRO A 25 -11.38 13.96 -21.56
C PRO A 25 -10.73 13.03 -20.54
N GLU A 26 -11.37 11.89 -20.30
CA GLU A 26 -10.79 10.88 -19.43
C GLU A 26 -9.46 10.39 -20.01
N VAL A 27 -8.47 10.28 -19.13
CA VAL A 27 -7.16 9.73 -19.49
C VAL A 27 -7.07 8.31 -18.98
N VAL A 28 -6.90 7.39 -19.92
CA VAL A 28 -6.77 5.96 -19.64
C VAL A 28 -5.36 5.51 -19.94
N ARG A 29 -4.86 4.55 -19.17
CA ARG A 29 -3.57 3.91 -19.43
C ARG A 29 -3.71 2.42 -19.69
N LYS A 30 -2.83 1.89 -20.52
CA LYS A 30 -2.69 0.46 -20.82
C LYS A 30 -1.26 0.03 -20.57
N ILE A 31 -1.08 -1.18 -20.07
CA ILE A 31 0.23 -1.75 -19.77
C ILE A 31 0.47 -2.94 -20.69
N THR A 32 1.67 -3.01 -21.24
CA THR A 32 2.15 -4.13 -22.03
C THR A 32 3.48 -4.60 -21.47
N GLN A 33 3.70 -5.92 -21.43
CA GLN A 33 4.95 -6.51 -20.96
C GLN A 33 5.62 -7.26 -22.11
N ASN A 34 6.78 -6.75 -22.54
CA ASN A 34 7.56 -7.30 -23.64
C ASN A 34 8.87 -7.83 -23.08
N GLY A 35 8.87 -9.08 -22.62
CA GLY A 35 9.97 -9.66 -21.86
C GLY A 35 10.18 -8.93 -20.52
N ASN A 36 11.39 -8.39 -20.31
CA ASN A 36 11.73 -7.63 -19.09
C ASN A 36 11.33 -6.15 -19.17
N ILE A 37 10.87 -5.67 -20.33
CA ILE A 37 10.49 -4.27 -20.53
C ILE A 37 8.99 -4.13 -20.27
N LYS A 38 8.64 -3.13 -19.46
CA LYS A 38 7.25 -2.75 -19.22
C LYS A 38 6.95 -1.44 -19.94
N GLU A 39 5.92 -1.44 -20.76
CA GLU A 39 5.45 -0.26 -21.46
C GLU A 39 4.10 0.19 -20.89
N ILE A 40 3.94 1.49 -20.66
CA ILE A 40 2.70 2.11 -20.19
C ILE A 40 2.32 3.18 -21.20
N PHE A 41 1.19 2.98 -21.86
CA PHE A 41 0.66 3.90 -22.87
C PHE A 41 -0.49 4.70 -22.26
N PHE A 42 -0.53 6.00 -22.51
CA PHE A 42 -1.55 6.91 -22.01
C PHE A 42 -2.37 7.44 -23.19
N TYR A 43 -3.69 7.39 -23.06
CA TYR A 43 -4.64 7.78 -24.10
C TYR A 43 -5.62 8.83 -23.58
N SER A 44 -5.96 9.78 -24.45
CA SER A 44 -7.05 10.74 -24.27
C SER A 44 -7.86 10.75 -25.56
N ASP A 45 -9.18 10.62 -25.46
CA ASP A 45 -10.08 10.51 -26.63
C ASP A 45 -9.63 9.46 -27.66
N GLY A 46 -9.12 8.33 -27.18
CA GLY A 46 -8.63 7.23 -28.01
C GLY A 46 -7.27 7.48 -28.69
N LYS A 47 -6.66 8.65 -28.53
CA LYS A 47 -5.34 8.98 -29.08
C LYS A 47 -4.24 8.81 -28.03
N GLU A 48 -3.13 8.18 -28.41
CA GLU A 48 -1.92 8.12 -27.56
C GLU A 48 -1.35 9.53 -27.35
N ILE A 49 -1.17 9.92 -26.08
CA ILE A 49 -0.63 11.23 -25.66
C ILE A 49 0.74 11.12 -24.99
N ALA A 50 1.05 9.95 -24.42
CA ALA A 50 2.33 9.68 -23.79
C ALA A 50 2.60 8.18 -23.70
N LYS A 51 3.88 7.84 -23.52
CA LYS A 51 4.35 6.49 -23.23
C LYS A 51 5.47 6.53 -22.21
N GLU A 52 5.43 5.61 -21.26
CA GLU A 52 6.55 5.29 -20.38
C GLU A 52 7.08 3.90 -20.70
N THR A 53 8.39 3.78 -20.87
CA THR A 53 9.11 2.51 -20.99
C THR A 53 9.97 2.33 -19.76
N ILE A 54 9.75 1.24 -19.04
CA ILE A 54 10.50 0.88 -17.84
C ILE A 54 11.38 -0.32 -18.18
N ASP A 55 12.69 -0.14 -18.06
CA ASP A 55 13.65 -1.22 -18.27
C ASP A 55 13.74 -2.15 -17.05
N GLU A 56 14.54 -3.21 -17.19
CA GLU A 56 14.78 -4.20 -16.13
C GLU A 56 15.44 -3.64 -14.86
N LYS A 57 16.06 -2.46 -14.95
CA LYS A 57 16.70 -1.75 -13.82
C LYS A 57 15.75 -0.73 -13.18
N GLY A 58 14.56 -0.55 -13.74
CA GLY A 58 13.57 0.43 -13.29
C GLY A 58 13.81 1.84 -13.82
N ASN A 59 14.69 2.04 -14.81
CA ASN A 59 14.83 3.34 -15.46
C ASN A 59 13.61 3.61 -16.33
N ILE A 60 13.08 4.83 -16.23
CA ILE A 60 11.89 5.26 -16.95
C ILE A 60 12.33 6.17 -18.10
N GLN A 61 12.02 5.77 -19.33
CA GLN A 61 12.07 6.63 -20.51
C GLN A 61 10.65 7.07 -20.85
N ARG A 62 10.44 8.38 -21.06
CA ARG A 62 9.12 8.93 -21.37
C ARG A 62 9.12 9.66 -22.71
N SER A 63 8.09 9.42 -23.51
CA SER A 63 7.70 10.27 -24.63
C SER A 63 6.31 10.87 -24.37
N GLY A 64 6.08 12.11 -24.82
CA GLY A 64 4.81 12.81 -24.65
C GLY A 64 4.60 13.43 -23.26
N VAL A 65 3.38 13.88 -22.99
CA VAL A 65 3.00 14.59 -21.75
C VAL A 65 1.89 13.83 -21.04
N ILE A 66 2.14 13.45 -19.80
CA ILE A 66 1.13 12.89 -18.90
C ILE A 66 0.45 14.08 -18.19
N PRO A 67 -0.85 14.32 -18.41
CA PRO A 67 -1.55 15.43 -17.81
C PRO A 67 -1.73 15.24 -16.30
N ASP A 68 -1.99 16.35 -15.61
CA ASP A 68 -2.35 16.34 -14.19
C ASP A 68 -3.77 15.78 -14.02
N GLY A 69 -3.98 15.03 -12.93
CA GLY A 69 -5.27 14.47 -12.57
C GLY A 69 -5.30 12.95 -12.49
N ILE A 70 -6.52 12.41 -12.42
CA ILE A 70 -6.74 10.97 -12.27
C ILE A 70 -6.61 10.27 -13.61
N ILE A 71 -5.72 9.29 -13.65
CA ILE A 71 -5.53 8.38 -14.78
C ILE A 71 -6.03 6.99 -14.39
N ARG A 72 -6.89 6.42 -15.22
CA ARG A 72 -7.51 5.12 -14.97
C ARG A 72 -6.93 4.01 -15.82
N GLN A 73 -6.98 2.80 -15.31
CA GLN A 73 -6.70 1.59 -16.07
C GLN A 73 -7.83 0.61 -15.84
N TYR A 74 -8.30 0.03 -16.93
CA TYR A 74 -9.35 -0.97 -16.97
C TYR A 74 -8.75 -2.33 -17.32
N ASP A 75 -9.39 -3.40 -16.86
CA ASP A 75 -9.05 -4.77 -17.25
C ASP A 75 -9.59 -5.13 -18.64
N GLY A 76 -9.42 -6.39 -19.05
CA GLY A 76 -9.88 -6.89 -20.35
C GLY A 76 -11.42 -6.91 -20.52
N ASN A 77 -12.17 -6.86 -19.42
CA ASN A 77 -13.63 -6.82 -19.40
C ASN A 77 -14.16 -5.38 -19.33
N GLY A 78 -13.27 -4.38 -19.28
CA GLY A 78 -13.63 -2.97 -19.15
C GLY A 78 -13.93 -2.54 -17.71
N GLN A 79 -13.60 -3.36 -16.71
CA GLN A 79 -13.79 -3.01 -15.31
C GLN A 79 -12.61 -2.20 -14.78
N LEU A 80 -12.91 -1.19 -13.94
CA LEU A 80 -11.89 -0.34 -13.34
C LEU A 80 -10.96 -1.18 -12.45
N PHE A 81 -9.69 -1.22 -12.81
CA PHE A 81 -8.65 -1.96 -12.10
C PHE A 81 -7.79 -1.03 -11.23
N LEU A 82 -7.57 0.20 -11.68
CA LEU A 82 -6.62 1.11 -11.04
C LEU A 82 -6.91 2.58 -11.34
N GLU A 83 -6.83 3.41 -10.30
CA GLU A 83 -6.81 4.88 -10.38
C GLU A 83 -5.48 5.41 -9.84
N THR A 84 -4.85 6.31 -10.58
CA THR A 84 -3.57 6.94 -10.19
C THR A 84 -3.68 8.43 -10.40
N ASN A 85 -3.45 9.23 -9.36
CA ASN A 85 -3.34 10.67 -9.52
C ASN A 85 -1.93 11.05 -9.97
N TYR A 86 -1.85 11.90 -10.98
CA TYR A 86 -0.60 12.45 -11.51
C TYR A 86 -0.53 13.96 -11.28
N THR A 87 0.67 14.45 -11.03
CA THR A 87 0.99 15.87 -10.97
C THR A 87 2.38 16.08 -11.57
N LYS A 88 2.49 17.00 -12.56
CA LYS A 88 3.68 17.27 -13.35
C LYS A 88 4.29 15.99 -13.94
N GLY A 89 3.40 15.09 -14.37
CA GLY A 89 3.75 13.79 -14.93
C GLY A 89 4.33 12.78 -13.94
N SER A 90 4.29 13.00 -12.63
CA SER A 90 4.67 11.99 -11.63
C SER A 90 3.46 11.58 -10.79
N GLN A 91 3.45 10.33 -10.30
CA GLN A 91 2.40 9.88 -9.38
C GLN A 91 2.46 10.69 -8.08
N GLU A 92 1.32 11.23 -7.66
CA GLU A 92 1.21 12.12 -6.50
C GLU A 92 -0.12 11.88 -5.79
N GLY A 93 -0.10 11.70 -4.47
CA GLY A 93 -1.29 11.37 -3.68
C GLY A 93 -1.67 9.89 -3.76
N ILE A 94 -2.96 9.59 -3.67
CA ILE A 94 -3.44 8.21 -3.52
C ILE A 94 -3.54 7.53 -4.88
N VAL A 95 -2.99 6.32 -4.94
CA VAL A 95 -3.21 5.31 -5.98
C VAL A 95 -4.14 4.25 -5.42
N ARG A 96 -5.18 3.89 -6.16
CA ARG A 96 -6.16 2.87 -5.75
C ARG A 96 -6.17 1.71 -6.71
N LEU A 97 -6.03 0.49 -6.19
CA LEU A 97 -6.30 -0.74 -6.93
C LEU A 97 -7.64 -1.30 -6.48
N TYR A 98 -8.36 -1.92 -7.41
CA TYR A 98 -9.69 -2.45 -7.19
C TYR A 98 -9.72 -3.96 -7.45
N TYR A 99 -10.60 -4.63 -6.72
CA TYR A 99 -11.03 -5.99 -7.02
C TYR A 99 -11.97 -6.02 -8.22
N GLU A 100 -12.18 -7.22 -8.78
CA GLU A 100 -13.21 -7.48 -9.81
C GLU A 100 -14.65 -7.21 -9.31
N THR A 101 -14.85 -6.96 -8.02
CA THR A 101 -16.16 -6.52 -7.50
C THR A 101 -16.32 -5.00 -7.54
N GLY A 102 -15.26 -4.25 -7.90
CA GLY A 102 -15.20 -2.80 -7.80
C GLY A 102 -14.90 -2.26 -6.39
N LYS A 103 -14.69 -3.14 -5.39
CA LYS A 103 -14.22 -2.73 -4.06
C LYS A 103 -12.73 -2.40 -4.09
N VAL A 104 -12.32 -1.48 -3.21
CA VAL A 104 -10.91 -1.10 -3.08
C VAL A 104 -10.12 -2.27 -2.51
N MET A 105 -9.09 -2.71 -3.24
CA MET A 105 -8.13 -3.73 -2.83
C MET A 105 -6.92 -3.09 -2.12
N GLN A 106 -6.44 -1.97 -2.63
CA GLN A 106 -5.28 -1.28 -2.06
C GLN A 106 -5.40 0.24 -2.24
N GLU A 107 -4.94 0.99 -1.24
CA GLU A 107 -4.66 2.41 -1.34
C GLU A 107 -3.19 2.66 -0.99
N ALA A 108 -2.43 3.22 -1.93
CA ALA A 108 -1.02 3.52 -1.75
C ALA A 108 -0.77 5.02 -1.92
N ASN A 109 -0.08 5.65 -0.96
CA ASN A 109 0.29 7.06 -1.06
C ASN A 109 1.62 7.22 -1.81
N TYR A 110 1.63 8.13 -2.78
CA TYR A 110 2.78 8.48 -3.60
C TYR A 110 3.13 9.95 -3.46
N LYS A 111 4.42 10.24 -3.57
CA LYS A 111 4.97 11.59 -3.69
C LYS A 111 6.11 11.56 -4.70
N ASN A 112 6.04 12.39 -5.73
CA ASN A 112 7.04 12.44 -6.81
C ASN A 112 7.37 11.04 -7.39
N GLY A 113 6.35 10.21 -7.63
CA GLY A 113 6.52 8.88 -8.21
C GLY A 113 7.05 7.81 -7.26
N LYS A 114 7.21 8.09 -5.96
CA LYS A 114 7.67 7.11 -4.95
C LYS A 114 6.61 6.91 -3.87
N LEU A 115 6.53 5.71 -3.32
CA LEU A 115 5.70 5.46 -2.14
C LEU A 115 6.15 6.36 -0.97
N ASP A 116 5.24 7.17 -0.44
CA ASP A 116 5.50 8.06 0.70
C ASP A 116 4.22 8.21 1.53
N GLY A 117 4.26 7.72 2.76
CA GLY A 117 3.09 7.62 3.64
C GLY A 117 2.58 6.20 3.79
N LYS A 118 1.29 6.08 4.13
CA LYS A 118 0.65 4.78 4.40
C LYS A 118 0.23 4.09 3.11
N THR A 119 0.49 2.81 3.02
CA THR A 119 -0.16 1.90 2.08
C THR A 119 -1.09 0.99 2.87
N ARG A 120 -2.31 0.81 2.38
CA ARG A 120 -3.32 -0.05 3.00
C ARG A 120 -3.82 -1.06 2.00
N ASP A 121 -3.82 -2.33 2.39
CA ASP A 121 -4.50 -3.38 1.66
C ASP A 121 -5.77 -3.76 2.41
N TYR A 122 -6.79 -4.13 1.67
CA TYR A 122 -8.08 -4.54 2.20
C TYR A 122 -8.39 -5.95 1.75
N TYR A 123 -9.20 -6.66 2.51
CA TYR A 123 -9.87 -7.88 2.07
C TYR A 123 -11.02 -7.54 1.13
N GLU A 124 -11.50 -8.52 0.36
CA GLU A 124 -12.71 -8.40 -0.48
C GLU A 124 -13.97 -8.01 0.34
N SER A 125 -14.00 -8.32 1.64
CA SER A 125 -15.03 -7.86 2.57
C SER A 125 -15.00 -6.36 2.83
N GLY A 126 -13.93 -5.66 2.45
CA GLY A 126 -13.67 -4.24 2.73
C GLY A 126 -12.93 -3.99 4.05
N LYS A 127 -12.62 -5.05 4.81
CA LYS A 127 -11.87 -4.94 6.07
C LYS A 127 -10.39 -4.71 5.81
N LEU A 128 -9.74 -3.92 6.65
CA LEU A 128 -8.30 -3.66 6.55
C LEU A 128 -7.51 -4.97 6.74
N LYS A 129 -6.64 -5.27 5.79
CA LYS A 129 -5.75 -6.43 5.78
C LYS A 129 -4.34 -6.04 6.21
N ASP A 130 -3.75 -5.03 5.57
CA ASP A 130 -2.39 -4.56 5.85
C ASP A 130 -2.36 -3.04 5.98
N GLU A 131 -1.51 -2.51 6.87
CA GLU A 131 -1.11 -1.10 6.88
C GLU A 131 0.41 -1.02 6.98
N ILE A 132 1.05 -0.51 5.94
CA ILE A 132 2.50 -0.43 5.78
C ILE A 132 2.90 1.05 5.63
N ASN A 133 4.00 1.46 6.25
CA ASN A 133 4.50 2.83 6.12
C ASN A 133 5.74 2.89 5.24
N TYR A 134 5.72 3.83 4.29
CA TYR A 134 6.82 4.13 3.39
C TYR A 134 7.30 5.57 3.55
N LYS A 135 8.59 5.78 3.29
CA LYS A 135 9.22 7.09 3.17
C LYS A 135 10.19 7.06 2.00
N ASP A 136 9.99 7.92 1.01
CA ASP A 136 10.84 8.00 -0.19
C ASP A 136 11.08 6.63 -0.86
N GLY A 137 10.04 5.80 -0.94
CA GLY A 137 10.06 4.46 -1.52
C GLY A 137 10.61 3.35 -0.62
N LYS A 138 10.99 3.66 0.62
CA LYS A 138 11.55 2.68 1.58
C LYS A 138 10.58 2.41 2.72
N LEU A 139 10.50 1.16 3.16
CA LEU A 139 9.78 0.79 4.37
C LEU A 139 10.39 1.50 5.58
N GLY A 140 9.54 2.14 6.37
CA GLY A 140 9.95 2.86 7.57
C GLY A 140 8.79 3.02 8.55
N GLY A 141 9.06 2.80 9.83
CA GLY A 141 8.04 2.85 10.87
C GLY A 141 7.33 1.52 11.06
N THR A 142 6.11 1.56 11.61
CA THR A 142 5.35 0.36 11.96
C THR A 142 4.57 -0.19 10.77
N SER A 143 4.65 -1.49 10.52
CA SER A 143 3.71 -2.23 9.66
C SER A 143 2.84 -3.16 10.48
N LYS A 144 1.60 -3.37 10.04
CA LYS A 144 0.63 -4.25 10.68
C LYS A 144 -0.12 -5.06 9.64
N MET A 145 -0.44 -6.31 9.98
CA MET A 145 -1.43 -7.12 9.27
C MET A 145 -2.52 -7.53 10.26
N TYR A 146 -3.73 -7.64 9.76
CA TYR A 146 -4.91 -8.04 10.51
C TYR A 146 -5.50 -9.31 9.89
N TYR A 147 -6.13 -10.13 10.72
CA TYR A 147 -7.04 -11.17 10.28
C TYR A 147 -8.30 -10.55 9.67
N GLU A 148 -9.05 -11.32 8.89
CA GLU A 148 -10.33 -10.87 8.35
C GLU A 148 -11.41 -10.67 9.44
N SER A 149 -11.23 -11.23 10.64
CA SER A 149 -12.03 -10.84 11.81
C SER A 149 -11.82 -9.37 12.22
N GLY A 150 -10.72 -8.75 11.82
CA GLY A 150 -10.27 -7.41 12.24
C GLY A 150 -9.21 -7.44 13.35
N GLU A 151 -8.89 -8.64 13.86
CA GLU A 151 -7.91 -8.82 14.93
C GLU A 151 -6.47 -8.67 14.40
N LEU A 152 -5.58 -8.11 15.21
CA LEU A 152 -4.20 -7.89 14.81
C LEU A 152 -3.48 -9.24 14.66
N PHE A 153 -2.97 -9.54 13.46
CA PHE A 153 -2.18 -10.75 13.21
C PHE A 153 -0.71 -10.52 13.56
N TYR A 154 -0.09 -9.46 13.02
CA TYR A 154 1.26 -9.09 13.41
C TYR A 154 1.47 -7.58 13.43
N LYS A 155 2.48 -7.17 14.20
CA LYS A 155 3.01 -5.81 14.21
C LYS A 155 4.53 -5.85 14.22
N VAL A 156 5.12 -5.06 13.35
CA VAL A 156 6.56 -5.02 13.14
C VAL A 156 7.03 -3.61 12.86
N ASN A 157 8.31 -3.33 13.10
CA ASN A 157 8.93 -2.05 12.77
C ASN A 157 10.04 -2.23 11.75
N TYR A 158 10.06 -1.34 10.77
CA TYR A 158 11.10 -1.24 9.75
C TYR A 158 11.88 0.06 9.90
N LYS A 159 13.16 0.01 9.55
CA LYS A 159 14.02 1.18 9.35
C LYS A 159 14.83 0.94 8.08
N ASN A 160 14.62 1.78 7.06
CA ASN A 160 15.33 1.69 5.78
C ASN A 160 15.25 0.30 5.13
N ASN A 161 14.04 -0.26 4.99
CA ASN A 161 13.79 -1.61 4.46
C ASN A 161 14.20 -2.79 5.36
N GLU A 162 14.85 -2.55 6.50
CA GLU A 162 15.26 -3.61 7.41
C GLU A 162 14.37 -3.69 8.64
N LEU A 163 14.12 -4.91 9.12
CA LEU A 163 13.48 -5.13 10.41
C LEU A 163 14.34 -4.51 11.52
N ASN A 164 13.72 -3.66 12.35
CA ASN A 164 14.42 -3.00 13.42
C ASN A 164 13.47 -2.72 14.60
N GLY A 165 13.78 -3.32 15.75
CA GLY A 165 12.95 -3.31 16.94
C GLY A 165 12.12 -4.59 17.09
N THR A 166 11.01 -4.47 17.82
CA THR A 166 10.20 -5.65 18.18
C THR A 166 9.25 -6.07 17.06
N TYR A 167 9.29 -7.36 16.74
CA TYR A 167 8.30 -8.11 15.97
C TYR A 167 7.34 -8.82 16.93
N LYS A 168 6.03 -8.74 16.68
CA LYS A 168 5.01 -9.46 17.46
C LYS A 168 4.00 -10.10 16.54
N THR A 169 3.63 -11.34 16.82
CA THR A 169 2.46 -12.00 16.22
C THR A 169 1.46 -12.36 17.30
N TYR A 170 0.20 -12.49 16.92
CA TYR A 170 -0.89 -12.81 17.83
C TYR A 170 -1.75 -13.90 17.21
N TYR A 171 -2.37 -14.69 18.08
CA TYR A 171 -3.50 -15.53 17.70
C TYR A 171 -4.73 -14.66 17.45
N GLU A 172 -5.71 -15.19 16.72
CA GLU A 172 -6.95 -14.49 16.44
C GLU A 172 -7.76 -14.18 17.72
N ASN A 173 -7.56 -14.96 18.80
CA ASN A 173 -8.10 -14.67 20.13
C ASN A 173 -7.36 -13.52 20.88
N ARG A 174 -6.52 -12.74 20.18
CA ARG A 174 -5.70 -11.61 20.67
C ARG A 174 -4.52 -11.98 21.57
N LYS A 175 -4.32 -13.25 21.90
CA LYS A 175 -3.17 -13.66 22.72
C LYS A 175 -1.88 -13.56 21.93
N LEU A 176 -0.81 -13.13 22.60
CA LEU A 176 0.52 -13.06 22.02
C LEU A 176 0.99 -14.47 21.62
N LYS A 177 1.36 -14.63 20.35
CA LYS A 177 1.88 -15.88 19.80
C LYS A 177 3.40 -15.87 19.77
N GLU A 178 3.98 -14.74 19.34
CA GLU A 178 5.42 -14.56 19.26
C GLU A 178 5.82 -13.13 19.62
N LYS A 179 6.97 -12.97 20.27
CA LYS A 179 7.67 -11.69 20.38
C LYS A 179 9.16 -11.90 20.17
N SER A 180 9.71 -11.19 19.20
CA SER A 180 11.10 -11.29 18.77
C SER A 180 11.71 -9.90 18.61
N ASP A 181 13.00 -9.75 18.93
CA ASP A 181 13.72 -8.48 18.81
C ASP A 181 14.70 -8.55 17.63
N TYR A 182 14.62 -7.56 16.74
CA TYR A 182 15.43 -7.44 15.53
C TYR A 182 16.33 -6.21 15.58
N LYS A 183 17.53 -6.33 15.02
CA LYS A 183 18.46 -5.24 14.77
C LYS A 183 19.06 -5.43 13.38
N ASN A 184 18.89 -4.42 12.53
CA ASN A 184 19.41 -4.40 11.15
C ASN A 184 19.07 -5.69 10.37
N GLY A 185 17.80 -6.07 10.39
CA GLY A 185 17.29 -7.26 9.69
C GLY A 185 17.56 -8.59 10.38
N LYS A 186 18.37 -8.65 11.45
CA LYS A 186 18.75 -9.89 12.13
C LYS A 186 18.10 -9.98 13.51
N LEU A 187 17.75 -11.21 13.93
CA LEU A 187 17.39 -11.47 15.32
C LEU A 187 18.57 -11.13 16.23
N ASP A 188 18.38 -10.22 17.17
CA ASP A 188 19.38 -9.83 18.17
C ASP A 188 18.64 -9.50 19.46
N GLY A 189 18.69 -10.42 20.42
CA GLY A 189 17.89 -10.37 21.63
C GLY A 189 17.13 -11.67 21.89
N VAL A 190 15.93 -11.57 22.46
CA VAL A 190 15.18 -12.74 22.91
C VAL A 190 13.94 -12.93 22.05
N CYS A 191 13.84 -14.11 21.42
CA CYS A 191 12.61 -14.63 20.84
C CYS A 191 11.82 -15.39 21.91
N ARG A 192 10.52 -15.10 22.02
CA ARG A 192 9.59 -15.86 22.86
C ARG A 192 8.40 -16.28 22.03
N GLU A 193 8.10 -17.56 22.07
CA GLU A 193 6.89 -18.14 21.50
C GLU A 193 6.00 -18.68 22.61
N TYR A 194 4.69 -18.59 22.42
CA TYR A 194 3.69 -18.96 23.40
C TYR A 194 2.67 -19.91 22.77
N TYR A 195 2.17 -20.84 23.57
CA TYR A 195 0.97 -21.59 23.25
C TYR A 195 -0.25 -20.67 23.26
N GLU A 196 -1.34 -21.11 22.64
CA GLU A 196 -2.62 -20.40 22.68
C GLU A 196 -3.22 -20.31 24.10
N SER A 197 -2.78 -21.16 25.03
CA SER A 197 -3.09 -21.01 26.45
C SER A 197 -2.52 -19.70 27.04
N GLY A 198 -1.44 -19.18 26.47
CA GLY A 198 -0.62 -18.07 26.96
C GLY A 198 0.65 -18.53 27.68
N GLN A 199 0.82 -19.84 27.89
CA GLN A 199 2.05 -20.38 28.46
C GLN A 199 3.22 -20.29 27.46
N ILE A 200 4.41 -20.02 27.97
CA ILE A 200 5.61 -19.98 27.14
C ILE A 200 5.90 -21.36 26.55
N MET A 201 6.15 -21.41 25.25
CA MET A 201 6.54 -22.62 24.52
C MET A 201 8.04 -22.65 24.31
N CYS A 202 8.62 -21.52 23.90
CA CYS A 202 10.05 -21.41 23.63
C CYS A 202 10.59 -20.04 24.06
N LYS A 203 11.83 -20.01 24.55
CA LYS A 203 12.62 -18.81 24.79
C LYS A 203 14.01 -19.02 24.20
N ASP A 204 14.23 -18.44 23.03
CA ASP A 204 15.50 -18.48 22.33
C ASP A 204 16.22 -17.14 22.46
N THR A 205 17.53 -17.18 22.68
CA THR A 205 18.37 -15.97 22.68
C THR A 205 19.24 -16.00 21.44
N TYR A 206 19.24 -14.88 20.73
CA TYR A 206 19.98 -14.70 19.48
C TYR A 206 21.02 -13.59 19.61
N LYS A 207 22.13 -13.76 18.91
CA LYS A 207 23.09 -12.69 18.66
C LYS A 207 23.43 -12.65 17.18
N ASN A 208 23.23 -11.49 16.54
CA ASN A 208 23.53 -11.28 15.12
C ASN A 208 22.91 -12.34 14.17
N GLY A 209 21.71 -12.83 14.49
CA GLY A 209 21.00 -13.86 13.75
C GLY A 209 21.32 -15.30 14.17
N GLU A 210 22.33 -15.52 15.00
CA GLU A 210 22.71 -16.86 15.48
C GLU A 210 22.05 -17.16 16.82
N ARG A 211 21.44 -18.33 16.94
CA ARG A 211 20.85 -18.78 18.21
C ARG A 211 21.95 -19.24 19.15
N ILE A 212 22.07 -18.57 20.30
CA ILE A 212 23.07 -18.89 21.32
C ILE A 212 22.51 -19.69 22.49
N LYS A 213 21.21 -19.53 22.80
CA LYS A 213 20.55 -20.27 23.88
C LYS A 213 19.13 -20.65 23.48
N SER A 214 18.65 -21.78 23.97
CA SER A 214 17.28 -22.24 23.75
C SER A 214 16.71 -22.88 24.99
N LYS A 215 15.50 -22.47 25.39
CA LYS A 215 14.70 -23.13 26.43
C LYS A 215 13.33 -23.47 25.88
N LYS A 216 12.93 -24.74 25.96
CA LYS A 216 11.60 -25.20 25.52
C LYS A 216 10.80 -25.68 26.72
N TYR A 217 9.50 -25.45 26.67
CA TYR A 217 8.56 -25.81 27.72
C TYR A 217 7.37 -26.56 27.12
N ASN A 218 6.74 -27.44 27.89
CA ASN A 218 5.49 -28.07 27.47
C ASN A 218 4.26 -27.20 27.80
N THR A 219 3.08 -27.71 27.48
CA THR A 219 1.77 -27.05 27.71
C THR A 219 1.33 -26.95 29.17
N LYS A 220 2.17 -27.39 30.12
CA LYS A 220 2.02 -27.16 31.56
C LYS A 220 3.02 -26.14 32.10
N GLY A 221 3.92 -25.64 31.26
CA GLY A 221 5.00 -24.73 31.63
C GLY A 221 6.24 -25.43 32.19
N GLU A 222 6.33 -26.76 32.09
CA GLU A 222 7.48 -27.53 32.57
C GLU A 222 8.61 -27.49 31.52
N LEU A 223 9.85 -27.26 31.97
CA LEU A 223 11.02 -27.22 31.10
C LEU A 223 11.29 -28.60 30.50
N ILE A 224 11.32 -28.69 29.16
CA ILE A 224 11.58 -29.94 28.41
C ILE A 224 12.95 -29.95 27.74
N SER A 225 13.57 -28.80 27.52
CA SER A 225 14.90 -28.72 26.90
C SER A 225 15.59 -27.41 27.27
N ASN A 226 16.90 -27.48 27.49
CA ASN A 226 17.75 -26.33 27.75
C ASN A 226 19.09 -26.53 27.03
N GLN A 227 19.46 -25.59 26.17
CA GLN A 227 20.69 -25.63 25.36
C GLN A 227 21.41 -24.28 25.44
N GLY A 228 22.74 -24.31 25.51
CA GLY A 228 23.58 -23.09 25.58
C GLY A 228 23.81 -22.54 26.98
N ASP A 229 23.80 -23.41 28.00
CA ASP A 229 24.32 -23.10 29.33
C ASP A 229 25.85 -23.17 29.36
#